data_AF-A0A0Q4TWG3-F1
#
_entry.id   AF-A0A0Q4TWG3-F1
#
_cell.length_a   1.000
_cell.length_b   1.000
_cell.length_c   1.000
_cell.angle_alpha   90.00
_cell.angle_beta   90.00
_cell.angle_gamma   90.00
#
_symmetry.space_group_name_H-M   'P 1'
#
loop_
_entity.id
_entity.type
_entity.pdbx_description
1 polymer ?
#
loop_
_entity_poly.entity_id
_entity_poly.type
_entity_poly.pdbx_seq_one_letter_code
_entity_poly.pdbx_strand_id
1 'polypeptide(L)'
;MADQKKLKKSAAKAYDKAEDAVTDARTAVAEAKRRAKKLAKKARPSVKPLENALDDAAAGLKDAKKTAKGAGQAAGQASKGSSSSSSTATPAEPRSIYTPPLPEVDETTVQLPDGHDAHVDLHAQTLVALRALARTKGITNVSRYTKATLIEKIEQA
;
A
#
# COMPACT_ATOMS: atom_id res chain seq x y z
N MET A 1 -2.75 -41.05 -60.23
CA MET A 1 -2.32 -41.69 -58.96
C MET A 1 -1.20 -40.94 -58.22
N ALA A 2 -0.32 -40.18 -58.90
CA ALA A 2 0.80 -39.49 -58.25
C ALA A 2 0.37 -38.40 -57.24
N ASP A 3 -0.70 -37.65 -57.54
CA ASP A 3 -1.13 -36.53 -56.69
C ASP A 3 -1.78 -36.98 -55.37
N GLN A 4 -2.50 -38.10 -55.36
CA GLN A 4 -2.97 -38.70 -54.11
C GLN A 4 -1.81 -39.09 -53.18
N LYS A 5 -0.69 -39.56 -53.73
CA LYS A 5 0.48 -39.97 -52.93
C LYS A 5 1.18 -38.75 -52.31
N LYS A 6 1.19 -37.62 -53.00
CA LYS A 6 1.71 -36.33 -52.47
C LYS A 6 0.81 -35.76 -51.39
N LEU A 7 -0.51 -35.79 -51.60
CA LEU A 7 -1.50 -35.35 -50.60
C LEU A 7 -1.39 -36.14 -49.30
N LYS A 8 -1.34 -37.47 -49.36
CA LYS A 8 -1.16 -38.34 -48.18
C LYS A 8 0.13 -38.03 -47.42
N LYS A 9 1.24 -37.78 -48.11
CA LYS A 9 2.51 -37.37 -47.47
C LYS A 9 2.44 -36.00 -46.82
N SER A 10 1.74 -35.04 -47.42
CA SER A 10 1.56 -33.72 -46.82
C SER A 10 0.67 -33.77 -45.58
N ALA A 11 -0.39 -34.59 -45.63
CA ALA A 11 -1.31 -34.79 -44.51
C ALA A 11 -0.59 -35.45 -43.31
N ALA A 12 0.25 -36.46 -43.56
CA ALA A 12 1.07 -37.06 -42.52
C ALA A 12 2.00 -36.03 -41.86
N LYS A 13 2.73 -35.23 -42.66
CA LYS A 13 3.60 -34.18 -42.12
C LYS A 13 2.86 -33.10 -41.34
N ALA A 14 1.65 -32.74 -41.78
CA ALA A 14 0.82 -31.77 -41.08
C ALA A 14 0.32 -32.33 -39.74
N TYR A 15 0.01 -33.62 -39.70
CA TYR A 15 -0.39 -34.32 -38.48
C TYR A 15 0.77 -34.40 -37.47
N ASP A 16 1.96 -34.81 -37.91
CA ASP A 16 3.15 -34.88 -37.06
C ASP A 16 3.48 -33.51 -36.45
N LYS A 17 3.39 -32.44 -37.27
CA LYS A 17 3.64 -31.07 -36.79
C LYS A 17 2.56 -30.57 -35.81
N ALA A 18 1.32 -31.04 -35.96
CA ALA A 18 0.24 -30.72 -35.03
C ALA A 18 0.42 -31.47 -33.70
N GLU A 19 0.87 -32.72 -33.72
CA GLU A 19 1.23 -33.49 -32.52
C GLU A 19 2.35 -32.80 -31.75
N ASP A 20 3.45 -32.43 -32.42
CA ASP A 20 4.58 -31.71 -31.81
C ASP A 20 4.11 -30.40 -31.16
N ALA A 21 3.30 -29.60 -31.86
CA ALA A 21 2.76 -28.35 -31.32
C ALA A 21 1.85 -28.57 -30.09
N VAL A 22 1.08 -29.65 -30.05
CA VAL A 22 0.27 -30.02 -28.89
C VAL A 22 1.14 -30.43 -27.71
N THR A 23 2.24 -31.16 -27.96
CA THR A 23 3.18 -31.52 -26.89
C THR A 23 3.87 -30.29 -26.31
N ASP A 24 4.33 -29.36 -27.15
CA ASP A 24 4.94 -28.10 -26.72
C ASP A 24 3.95 -27.20 -25.95
N ALA A 25 2.69 -27.15 -26.39
CA ALA A 25 1.65 -26.44 -25.66
C ALA A 25 1.42 -27.05 -24.27
N ARG A 26 1.41 -28.38 -24.15
CA ARG A 26 1.26 -29.08 -22.87
C ARG A 26 2.45 -28.84 -21.93
N THR A 27 3.68 -28.87 -22.45
CA THR A 27 4.88 -28.60 -21.65
C THR A 27 4.91 -27.14 -21.18
N ALA A 28 4.56 -26.19 -22.05
CA ALA A 28 4.44 -24.78 -21.71
C ALA A 28 3.38 -24.52 -20.62
N VAL A 29 2.22 -25.19 -20.69
CA VAL A 29 1.19 -25.10 -19.66
C VAL A 29 1.67 -25.68 -18.32
N ALA A 30 2.40 -26.80 -18.35
CA ALA A 30 2.96 -27.40 -17.15
C ALA A 30 4.03 -26.49 -16.51
N GLU A 31 4.91 -25.88 -17.32
CA GLU A 31 5.87 -24.87 -16.89
C GLU A 31 5.19 -23.65 -16.27
N ALA A 32 4.15 -23.11 -16.92
CA ALA A 32 3.38 -21.97 -16.43
C ALA A 32 2.72 -22.28 -15.09
N LYS A 33 2.10 -23.47 -14.94
CA LYS A 33 1.54 -23.94 -13.66
C LYS A 33 2.61 -24.05 -12.57
N ARG A 34 3.82 -24.56 -12.88
CA ARG A 34 4.92 -24.62 -11.90
C ARG A 34 5.39 -23.23 -11.49
N ARG A 35 5.52 -22.28 -12.43
CA ARG A 35 5.90 -20.89 -12.13
C ARG A 35 4.83 -20.18 -11.29
N ALA A 36 3.55 -20.36 -11.62
CA ALA A 36 2.44 -19.84 -10.83
C ALA A 36 2.45 -20.38 -9.39
N LYS A 37 2.66 -21.70 -9.20
CA LYS A 37 2.76 -22.31 -7.86
C LYS A 37 3.95 -21.77 -7.06
N LYS A 38 5.09 -21.49 -7.70
CA LYS A 38 6.27 -20.88 -7.06
C LYS A 38 5.99 -19.44 -6.63
N LEU A 39 5.32 -18.64 -7.47
CA LEU A 39 4.94 -17.27 -7.14
C LEU A 39 3.91 -17.22 -6.00
N ALA A 40 2.91 -18.11 -6.01
CA ALA A 40 1.92 -18.20 -4.93
C ALA A 40 2.55 -18.55 -3.57
N LYS A 41 3.61 -19.38 -3.55
CA LYS A 41 4.37 -19.67 -2.32
C LYS A 41 5.20 -18.49 -1.82
N LYS A 42 5.72 -17.65 -2.72
CA LYS A 42 6.48 -16.44 -2.35
C LYS A 42 5.60 -15.28 -1.91
N ALA A 43 4.38 -15.19 -2.44
CA ALA A 43 3.43 -14.11 -2.16
C ALA A 43 2.60 -14.32 -0.89
N ARG A 44 2.55 -15.55 -0.34
CA ARG A 44 1.91 -15.79 0.95
C ARG A 44 2.88 -15.36 2.07
N PRO A 45 2.59 -14.29 2.85
CA PRO A 45 3.29 -14.11 4.11
C PRO A 45 3.09 -15.39 4.93
N SER A 46 4.19 -15.93 5.44
CA SER A 46 4.14 -16.98 6.45
C SER A 46 3.18 -16.53 7.55
N VAL A 47 2.28 -17.39 8.01
CA VAL A 47 1.29 -17.04 9.05
C VAL A 47 1.94 -17.05 10.44
N LYS A 48 3.05 -17.79 10.61
CA LYS A 48 3.78 -17.94 11.88
C LYS A 48 4.33 -16.62 12.47
N PRO A 49 4.89 -15.68 11.68
CA PRO A 49 5.29 -14.37 12.16
C PRO A 49 4.12 -13.48 12.60
N LEU A 50 2.91 -13.70 12.09
CA LEU A 50 1.72 -12.92 12.49
C LEU A 50 1.20 -13.40 13.85
N GLU A 51 1.16 -14.72 14.10
CA GLU A 51 0.81 -15.27 15.41
C GLU A 51 1.80 -14.81 16.48
N ASN A 52 3.11 -14.92 16.22
CA ASN A 52 4.14 -14.42 17.15
C ASN A 52 4.03 -12.90 17.37
N ALA A 53 3.74 -12.10 16.32
CA ALA A 53 3.57 -10.66 16.46
C ALA A 53 2.31 -10.28 17.27
N LEU A 54 1.24 -11.08 17.17
CA LEU A 54 0.03 -10.90 17.98
C LEU A 54 0.27 -11.27 19.45
N ASP A 55 1.03 -12.33 19.70
CA ASP A 55 1.43 -12.74 21.05
C ASP A 55 2.38 -11.71 21.71
N ASP A 56 3.36 -11.19 20.96
CA ASP A 56 4.27 -10.13 21.43
C ASP A 56 3.51 -8.82 21.73
N ALA A 57 2.56 -8.44 20.88
CA ALA A 57 1.72 -7.27 21.11
C ALA A 57 0.79 -7.46 22.34
N ALA A 58 0.25 -8.66 22.54
CA ALA A 58 -0.59 -8.97 23.69
C ALA A 58 0.21 -9.01 25.01
N ALA A 59 1.47 -9.43 24.98
CA ALA A 59 2.38 -9.39 26.11
C ALA A 59 2.74 -7.93 26.48
N GLY A 60 3.15 -7.12 25.49
CA GLY A 60 3.49 -5.71 25.71
C GLY A 60 2.33 -4.88 26.29
N LEU A 61 1.08 -5.18 25.90
CA LEU A 61 -0.10 -4.50 26.45
C LEU A 61 -0.36 -4.83 27.93
N LYS A 62 -0.04 -6.06 28.37
CA LYS A 62 -0.18 -6.48 29.77
C LYS A 62 0.86 -5.81 30.65
N ASP A 63 2.09 -5.68 30.16
CA ASP A 63 3.17 -5.01 30.88
C ASP A 63 2.92 -3.50 30.98
N ALA A 64 2.49 -2.86 29.88
CA ALA A 64 2.12 -1.44 29.87
C ALA A 64 0.99 -1.12 30.89
N LYS A 65 0.00 -2.01 31.01
CA LYS A 65 -1.10 -1.86 31.98
C LYS A 65 -0.64 -2.00 33.44
N LYS A 66 0.38 -2.82 33.71
CA LYS A 66 0.98 -2.97 35.05
C LYS A 66 1.78 -1.72 35.45
N THR A 67 2.56 -1.15 34.53
CA THR A 67 3.29 0.10 34.75
C THR A 67 2.37 1.30 34.94
N ALA A 68 1.25 1.38 34.21
CA ALA A 68 0.27 2.45 34.38
C ALA A 68 -0.49 2.37 35.73
N LYS A 69 -0.69 1.16 36.28
CA LYS A 69 -1.36 0.97 37.58
C LYS A 69 -0.46 1.30 38.78
N GLY A 70 0.87 1.28 38.61
CA GLY A 70 1.83 1.69 39.63
C GLY A 70 1.99 3.21 39.77
N ALA A 71 1.75 3.97 38.70
CA ALA A 71 1.91 5.43 38.69
C ALA A 71 0.70 6.21 39.24
N GLY A 72 -0.44 5.55 39.48
CA GLY A 72 -1.69 6.21 39.89
C GLY A 72 -1.88 6.42 41.40
N GLN A 73 -0.90 6.10 42.25
CA GLN A 73 -1.05 6.18 43.72
C GLN A 73 -0.44 7.44 44.37
N ALA A 74 0.03 8.41 43.60
CA ALA A 74 0.76 9.58 44.13
C ALA A 74 0.20 10.97 43.75
N ALA A 75 -1.12 11.11 43.53
CA ALA A 75 -1.80 12.42 43.52
C ALA A 75 -3.21 12.22 44.11
N GLY A 76 -3.52 12.61 45.35
CA GLY A 76 -3.34 13.94 45.94
C GLY A 76 -4.42 14.88 45.38
N GLN A 77 -5.70 14.70 45.72
CA GLN A 77 -6.43 15.38 46.81
C GLN A 77 -7.16 16.68 46.38
N ALA A 78 -8.45 16.75 46.73
CA ALA A 78 -9.38 17.89 46.71
C ALA A 78 -9.82 18.42 45.32
N SER A 79 -11.07 18.83 45.05
CA SER A 79 -12.08 19.47 45.90
C SER A 79 -13.50 19.34 45.33
N LYS A 80 -14.48 19.36 46.25
CA LYS A 80 -15.94 19.42 46.07
C LYS A 80 -16.44 20.65 45.28
N GLY A 81 -17.69 20.56 44.80
CA GLY A 81 -18.64 21.68 44.65
C GLY A 81 -19.24 21.76 43.24
N SER A 82 -20.41 21.19 42.98
CA SER A 82 -21.77 21.69 43.28
C SER A 82 -22.23 22.89 42.46
N SER A 83 -23.43 22.71 41.92
CA SER A 83 -24.48 23.68 41.57
C SER A 83 -24.53 24.26 40.15
N SER A 84 -25.57 23.78 39.47
CA SER A 84 -26.27 24.36 38.33
C SER A 84 -26.63 25.83 38.55
N SER A 85 -26.29 26.67 37.59
CA SER A 85 -26.94 27.96 37.42
C SER A 85 -27.13 28.23 35.93
N SER A 86 -28.38 28.07 35.48
CA SER A 86 -28.88 28.56 34.21
C SER A 86 -28.76 30.08 34.20
N SER A 87 -27.97 30.61 33.28
CA SER A 87 -28.00 32.03 32.96
C SER A 87 -28.07 32.17 31.44
N THR A 88 -29.25 32.59 30.98
CA THR A 88 -29.50 33.21 29.68
C THR A 88 -28.47 34.31 29.44
N ALA A 89 -27.52 34.06 28.55
CA ALA A 89 -26.57 35.04 28.07
C ALA A 89 -26.82 35.24 26.57
N THR A 90 -26.97 36.51 26.20
CA THR A 90 -26.92 37.05 24.85
C THR A 90 -25.77 36.43 24.04
N PRO A 91 -25.88 36.30 22.70
CA PRO A 91 -24.81 35.71 21.88
C PRO A 91 -23.60 36.64 21.92
N ALA A 92 -22.71 36.40 22.88
CA ALA A 92 -21.39 36.99 22.93
C ALA A 92 -20.63 36.49 21.70
N GLU A 93 -20.07 37.42 20.93
CA GLU A 93 -19.11 37.11 19.88
C GLU A 93 -18.09 36.10 20.41
N PRO A 94 -17.79 35.04 19.66
CA PRO A 94 -16.89 34.00 20.14
C PRO A 94 -15.55 34.66 20.44
N ARG A 95 -15.23 34.77 21.73
CA ARG A 95 -13.90 35.11 22.21
C ARG A 95 -12.92 34.30 21.37
N SER A 96 -11.98 34.97 20.72
CA SER A 96 -10.91 34.36 19.92
C SER A 96 -10.23 33.29 20.77
N ILE A 97 -10.69 32.05 20.61
CA ILE A 97 -10.03 30.87 21.15
C ILE A 97 -8.75 30.78 20.33
N TYR A 98 -7.61 30.80 21.02
CA TYR A 98 -6.30 30.61 20.41
C TYR A 98 -6.38 29.42 19.47
N THR A 99 -6.40 29.72 18.17
CA THR A 99 -6.45 28.71 17.12
C THR A 99 -4.98 28.50 16.75
N PRO A 100 -4.37 27.37 17.12
CA PRO A 100 -2.98 27.13 16.78
C PRO A 100 -2.83 27.21 15.25
N PRO A 101 -1.72 27.77 14.74
CA PRO A 101 -1.49 27.88 13.31
C PRO A 101 -1.58 26.48 12.68
N LEU A 102 -2.27 26.41 11.54
CA LEU A 102 -2.40 25.18 10.76
C LEU A 102 -1.01 24.76 10.30
N PRO A 103 -0.62 23.47 10.43
CA PRO A 103 0.67 23.01 9.94
C PRO A 103 0.81 23.31 8.44
N GLU A 104 1.97 23.82 8.04
CA GLU A 104 2.32 23.98 6.63
C GLU A 104 2.34 22.60 5.97
N VAL A 105 1.51 22.43 4.94
CA VAL A 105 1.51 21.25 4.08
C VAL A 105 2.54 21.49 2.99
N ASP A 106 3.52 20.59 2.87
CA ASP A 106 4.52 20.61 1.80
C ASP A 106 3.85 20.24 0.47
N GLU A 107 3.28 21.24 -0.19
CA GLU A 107 2.57 21.09 -1.46
C GLU A 107 3.56 21.07 -2.62
N THR A 108 3.58 19.95 -3.38
CA THR A 108 4.35 19.88 -4.62
C THR A 108 3.42 20.06 -5.81
N THR A 109 3.72 21.02 -6.67
CA THR A 109 3.01 21.23 -7.93
C THR A 109 3.35 20.10 -8.90
N VAL A 110 2.34 19.36 -9.32
CA VAL A 110 2.44 18.29 -10.31
C VAL A 110 1.62 18.67 -11.53
N GLN A 111 2.26 18.66 -12.69
CA GLN A 111 1.60 18.85 -13.97
C GLN A 111 0.79 17.59 -14.31
N LEU A 112 -0.54 17.70 -14.30
CA LEU A 112 -1.43 16.63 -14.74
C LEU A 112 -1.38 16.47 -16.26
N PRO A 113 -1.75 15.30 -16.80
CA PRO A 113 -1.77 15.06 -18.24
C PRO A 113 -2.73 15.98 -19.01
N ASP A 114 -3.69 16.62 -18.32
CA ASP A 114 -4.60 17.64 -18.88
C ASP A 114 -3.99 19.06 -18.92
N GLY A 115 -2.71 19.21 -18.57
CA GLY A 115 -2.01 20.51 -18.61
C GLY A 115 -2.34 21.45 -17.44
N HIS A 116 -3.01 20.94 -16.41
CA HIS A 116 -3.28 21.69 -15.18
C HIS A 116 -2.26 21.34 -14.09
N ASP A 117 -1.71 22.37 -13.45
CA ASP A 117 -0.87 22.22 -12.28
C ASP A 117 -1.75 21.95 -11.05
N ALA A 118 -1.71 20.71 -10.55
CA ALA A 118 -2.35 20.37 -9.29
C ALA A 118 -1.31 20.37 -8.17
N HIS A 119 -1.58 21.13 -7.12
CA HIS A 119 -0.85 21.02 -5.87
C HIS A 119 -1.28 19.73 -5.17
N VAL A 120 -0.35 18.79 -5.01
CA VAL A 120 -0.64 17.53 -4.34
C VAL A 120 0.30 17.34 -3.16
N ASP A 121 -0.28 17.16 -1.98
CA ASP A 121 0.45 16.74 -0.78
C ASP A 121 1.03 15.34 -1.00
N LEU A 122 2.36 15.28 -1.16
CA LEU A 122 3.10 14.04 -1.38
C LEU A 122 3.04 13.10 -0.17
N HIS A 123 2.95 13.66 1.04
CA HIS A 123 2.90 12.90 2.29
C HIS A 123 1.55 12.22 2.47
N ALA A 124 0.45 12.81 2.01
CA ALA A 124 -0.86 12.17 1.98
C ALA A 124 -1.00 11.06 0.92
N GLN A 125 -0.12 11.02 -0.09
CA GLN A 125 -0.25 10.06 -1.19
C GLN A 125 0.09 8.61 -0.83
N THR A 126 -0.51 7.71 -1.60
CA THR A 126 -0.16 6.28 -1.58
C THR A 126 1.14 6.01 -2.33
N LEU A 127 1.82 4.91 -1.97
CA LEU A 127 3.04 4.46 -2.65
C LEU A 127 2.84 4.23 -4.16
N VAL A 128 1.64 3.82 -4.58
CA VAL A 128 1.30 3.59 -5.99
C VAL A 128 1.23 4.91 -6.75
N ALA A 129 0.59 5.92 -6.17
CA ALA A 129 0.48 7.26 -6.75
C ALA A 129 1.85 7.93 -6.84
N LEU A 130 2.66 7.88 -5.77
CA LEU A 130 4.05 8.39 -5.78
C LEU A 130 4.91 7.72 -6.86
N ARG A 131 4.77 6.40 -7.09
CA ARG A 131 5.47 5.72 -8.18
C ARG A 131 4.98 6.14 -9.57
N ALA A 132 3.72 6.50 -9.72
CA ALA A 132 3.21 7.05 -10.98
C ALA A 132 3.80 8.44 -11.22
N LEU A 133 3.78 9.31 -10.22
CA LEU A 133 4.38 10.65 -10.28
C LEU A 133 5.88 10.62 -10.52
N ALA A 134 6.60 9.72 -9.85
CA ALA A 134 8.03 9.57 -10.08
C ALA A 134 8.33 9.18 -11.53
N ARG A 135 7.48 8.35 -12.16
CA ARG A 135 7.62 7.98 -13.57
C ARG A 135 7.33 9.13 -14.52
N THR A 136 6.35 9.98 -14.24
CA THR A 136 6.08 11.17 -15.06
C THR A 136 7.22 12.18 -14.99
N LYS A 137 7.88 12.29 -13.82
CA LYS A 137 9.12 13.07 -13.64
C LYS A 137 10.40 12.40 -14.16
N GLY A 138 10.31 11.24 -14.82
CA GLY A 138 11.47 10.55 -15.41
C GLY A 138 12.37 9.79 -14.42
N ILE A 139 11.95 9.65 -13.15
CA ILE A 139 12.70 8.88 -12.15
C ILE A 139 12.58 7.38 -12.47
N THR A 140 13.73 6.69 -12.58
CA THR A 140 13.80 5.25 -12.84
C THR A 140 13.93 4.45 -11.54
N ASN A 141 13.73 3.12 -11.60
CA ASN A 141 13.83 2.22 -10.44
C ASN A 141 12.87 2.51 -9.26
N VAL A 142 11.71 3.13 -9.54
CA VAL A 142 10.70 3.54 -8.55
C VAL A 142 10.16 2.42 -7.65
N SER A 143 10.31 1.16 -8.05
CA SER A 143 9.89 -0.01 -7.27
C SER A 143 10.80 -0.31 -6.07
N ARG A 144 12.06 0.14 -6.11
CA ARG A 144 13.08 -0.13 -5.08
C ARG A 144 13.08 0.92 -3.97
N TYR A 145 12.51 2.09 -4.22
CA TYR A 145 12.50 3.19 -3.28
C TYR A 145 11.38 3.04 -2.24
N THR A 146 11.69 3.48 -1.02
CA THR A 146 10.71 3.59 0.06
C THR A 146 9.81 4.80 -0.18
N LYS A 147 8.71 4.94 0.59
CA LYS A 147 7.81 6.10 0.47
C LYS A 147 8.57 7.42 0.66
N ALA A 148 9.38 7.52 1.70
CA ALA A 148 10.17 8.72 2.01
C ALA A 148 11.16 9.05 0.89
N THR A 149 11.90 8.06 0.39
CA THR A 149 12.85 8.26 -0.72
C THR A 149 12.16 8.68 -2.01
N LEU A 150 10.94 8.21 -2.27
CA LEU A 150 10.17 8.65 -3.44
C LEU A 150 9.75 10.12 -3.32
N ILE A 151 9.32 10.55 -2.13
CA ILE A 151 8.94 11.95 -1.87
C ILE A 151 10.14 12.86 -2.14
N GLU A 152 11.28 12.58 -1.50
CA GLU A 152 12.52 13.34 -1.70
C GLU A 152 12.96 13.39 -3.17
N LYS A 153 12.89 12.25 -3.88
CA LYS A 153 13.21 12.18 -5.31
C LYS A 153 12.27 13.04 -6.16
N ILE A 154 10.98 13.07 -5.83
CA ILE A 154 9.96 13.84 -6.55
C ILE A 154 10.14 15.33 -6.28
N GLU A 155 10.54 15.73 -5.07
CA GLU A 155 10.81 17.14 -4.74
C GLU A 155 12.08 17.67 -5.43
N GLN A 156 13.09 16.81 -5.60
CA GLN A 156 14.35 17.16 -6.27
C GLN A 156 14.31 17.12 -7.81
N ALA A 157 13.24 16.60 -8.40
CA ALA A 157 13.08 16.38 -9.85
C ALA A 157 12.16 17.41 -10.50
#